data_AF-A0A484ZRV2-F1
#
_entry.id   AF-A0A484ZRV2-F1
#
_cell.length_a   1.000
_cell.length_b   1.000
_cell.length_c   1.000
_cell.angle_alpha   90.00
_cell.angle_beta   90.00
_cell.angle_gamma   90.00
#
_symmetry.space_group_name_H-M   'P 1'
#
loop_
_entity.id
_entity.type
_entity.pdbx_description
1 polymer ?
#
loop_
_entity_poly.entity_id
_entity_poly.type
_entity_poly.pdbx_seq_one_letter_code
_entity_poly.pdbx_strand_id
1 'polypeptide(L)'
;MNNMKMMALSTSLMLTATVGATPVPATNKVTAPNELIASNGMVNVVDSSAIAALNTHNFIYSGYVSVTQTLNTPVNKYGVGISIFNSIMQLGKTDVVINFADGATGSSYISAVRLKNGSTGSLPAALAQTVTAEFGAGSTFIINGNNHVELIGIDIEAGLYTPALLLPDMTAFLNENTTVTLNKAGNSSVGLYSYISGGKIKTKDGLLVNVNTDNHSTVYGIRAQGISTPTTVGGVVELEGTSTINIVNGGTGSTGILAHQIGGKVTALKRVTINNTTTDSTAMLYGLWASKGVIDFSGPTAITLDGGMRTLLPLQPPQQEQ
;
A
#
# COMPACT_ATOMS: atom_id res chain seq x y z
N MET A 1 26.84 -27.91 47.68
CA MET A 1 28.04 -27.75 46.84
C MET A 1 27.78 -28.45 45.51
N ASN A 2 27.79 -27.69 44.41
CA ASN A 2 28.39 -27.95 43.09
C ASN A 2 28.55 -29.43 42.63
N ASN A 3 28.24 -29.84 41.39
CA ASN A 3 28.26 -29.11 40.11
C ASN A 3 27.45 -29.83 39.01
N MET A 4 26.94 -28.99 38.10
CA MET A 4 26.26 -29.23 36.82
C MET A 4 26.79 -30.38 35.94
N LYS A 5 25.88 -30.97 35.17
CA LYS A 5 26.04 -31.19 33.71
C LYS A 5 24.66 -31.36 33.04
N MET A 6 24.01 -30.23 32.82
CA MET A 6 22.89 -30.10 31.89
C MET A 6 23.51 -29.96 30.48
N MET A 7 23.14 -30.82 29.55
CA MET A 7 23.64 -30.77 28.18
C MET A 7 23.19 -29.46 27.50
N ALA A 8 24.13 -28.53 27.33
CA ALA A 8 24.04 -27.46 26.36
C ALA A 8 24.35 -28.05 24.98
N LEU A 9 23.38 -28.01 24.06
CA LEU A 9 23.71 -28.13 22.64
C LEU A 9 24.25 -26.77 22.20
N SER A 10 25.57 -26.71 22.06
CA SER A 10 26.32 -25.59 21.51
C SER A 10 26.06 -25.45 20.01
N THR A 11 25.72 -24.24 19.59
CA THR A 11 25.98 -23.77 18.23
C THR A 11 27.47 -23.92 17.90
N SER A 12 27.77 -24.45 16.72
CA SER A 12 29.10 -24.35 16.11
C SER A 12 28.93 -24.29 14.59
N LEU A 13 28.85 -23.05 14.10
CA LEU A 13 29.28 -22.69 12.77
C LEU A 13 30.73 -23.17 12.57
N MET A 14 31.04 -23.80 11.44
CA MET A 14 32.33 -23.57 10.78
C MET A 14 32.15 -23.53 9.25
N LEU A 15 32.56 -22.38 8.71
CA LEU A 15 32.86 -22.08 7.32
C LEU A 15 34.05 -22.91 6.80
N THR A 16 34.03 -23.21 5.50
CA THR A 16 35.11 -23.16 4.48
C THR A 16 34.68 -24.10 3.34
N ALA A 17 34.80 -23.85 2.03
CA ALA A 17 35.37 -22.83 1.14
C ALA A 17 34.46 -22.84 -0.13
N THR A 18 34.50 -22.00 -1.17
CA THR A 18 35.54 -21.29 -1.92
C THR A 18 34.79 -20.28 -2.81
N VAL A 19 35.46 -19.19 -3.17
CA VAL A 19 35.05 -18.16 -4.14
C VAL A 19 34.34 -18.71 -5.39
N GLY A 20 33.10 -18.25 -5.54
CA GLY A 20 32.25 -18.32 -6.71
C GLY A 20 30.94 -17.70 -6.26
N ALA A 21 30.52 -16.61 -6.90
CA ALA A 21 29.30 -15.89 -6.54
C ALA A 21 28.08 -16.84 -6.63
N THR A 22 27.78 -17.52 -5.51
CA THR A 22 26.51 -18.19 -5.31
C THR A 22 25.57 -17.13 -4.75
N PRO A 23 24.45 -16.81 -5.45
CA PRO A 23 23.44 -15.96 -4.85
C PRO A 23 23.02 -16.65 -3.56
N VAL A 24 23.17 -15.93 -2.44
CA VAL A 24 22.56 -16.34 -1.17
C VAL A 24 21.10 -16.63 -1.50
N PRO A 25 20.61 -17.87 -1.35
CA PRO A 25 19.22 -18.17 -1.65
C PRO A 25 18.37 -17.23 -0.79
N ALA A 26 17.37 -16.62 -1.43
CA ALA A 26 16.47 -15.66 -0.79
C ALA A 26 16.10 -16.14 0.61
N THR A 27 16.35 -15.31 1.63
CA THR A 27 15.98 -15.59 3.01
C THR A 27 14.45 -15.58 3.12
N ASN A 28 13.85 -16.75 2.93
CA ASN A 28 12.51 -17.18 3.31
C ASN A 28 11.33 -16.31 2.84
N LYS A 29 10.47 -16.91 2.00
CA LYS A 29 9.07 -16.49 1.92
C LYS A 29 8.35 -16.99 3.18
N VAL A 30 7.76 -16.09 3.95
CA VAL A 30 6.99 -16.46 5.15
C VAL A 30 5.56 -16.82 4.78
N THR A 31 5.09 -17.97 5.26
CA THR A 31 3.73 -18.49 5.06
C THR A 31 3.00 -18.84 6.36
N ALA A 32 3.70 -18.88 7.50
CA ALA A 32 3.09 -19.12 8.81
C ALA A 32 3.70 -18.27 9.96
N PRO A 33 2.94 -17.97 11.05
CA PRO A 33 3.42 -17.12 12.15
C PRO A 33 4.65 -17.64 12.91
N ASN A 34 4.83 -18.96 13.02
CA ASN A 34 5.99 -19.56 13.69
C ASN A 34 7.31 -19.27 12.96
N GLU A 35 7.27 -19.06 11.65
CA GLU A 35 8.45 -18.67 10.86
C GLU A 35 8.91 -17.24 11.22
N LEU A 36 7.96 -16.32 11.52
CA LEU A 36 8.30 -14.99 12.03
C LEU A 36 8.89 -15.06 13.43
N ILE A 37 8.35 -15.90 14.32
CA ILE A 37 8.92 -16.07 15.66
C ILE A 37 10.37 -16.57 15.54
N ALA A 38 10.62 -17.58 14.70
CA ALA A 38 11.95 -18.13 14.48
C ALA A 38 12.94 -17.11 13.88
N SER A 39 12.44 -16.13 13.11
CA SER A 39 13.25 -15.06 12.52
C SER A 39 13.31 -13.78 13.36
N ASN A 40 12.74 -13.76 14.57
CA ASN A 40 12.53 -12.56 15.38
C ASN A 40 11.82 -11.43 14.59
N GLY A 41 10.93 -11.80 13.67
CA GLY A 41 10.17 -10.89 12.82
C GLY A 41 10.95 -10.31 11.63
N MET A 42 12.21 -10.70 11.42
CA MET A 42 13.04 -10.21 10.32
C MET A 42 12.84 -11.07 9.07
N VAL A 43 12.59 -10.45 7.91
CA VAL A 43 12.43 -11.13 6.62
C VAL A 43 13.17 -10.33 5.54
N ASN A 44 14.17 -10.94 4.91
CA ASN A 44 15.00 -10.28 3.90
C ASN A 44 14.93 -11.08 2.60
N VAL A 45 14.46 -10.52 1.50
CA VAL A 45 14.28 -11.28 0.25
C VAL A 45 14.82 -10.54 -0.95
N VAL A 46 15.23 -11.30 -1.97
CA VAL A 46 15.68 -10.78 -3.26
C VAL A 46 14.79 -11.36 -4.36
N ASP A 47 14.23 -10.51 -5.21
CA ASP A 47 13.40 -10.89 -6.37
C ASP A 47 12.23 -11.85 -6.04
N SER A 48 11.70 -11.80 -4.82
CA SER A 48 10.61 -12.65 -4.33
C SER A 48 9.71 -11.88 -3.36
N SER A 49 8.44 -12.26 -3.23
CA SER A 49 7.58 -11.76 -2.15
C SER A 49 8.11 -12.18 -0.77
N ALA A 50 8.00 -11.30 0.22
CA ALA A 50 8.52 -11.52 1.56
C ALA A 50 7.55 -12.31 2.43
N ILE A 51 6.29 -11.85 2.54
CA ILE A 51 5.26 -12.49 3.36
C ILE A 51 4.02 -12.73 2.51
N ALA A 52 3.42 -13.92 2.62
CA ALA A 52 2.16 -14.23 1.95
C ALA A 52 1.18 -14.97 2.87
N ALA A 53 -0.03 -14.43 3.03
CA ALA A 53 -1.18 -15.18 3.53
C ALA A 53 -2.05 -15.62 2.35
N LEU A 54 -2.23 -16.93 2.18
CA LEU A 54 -2.91 -17.51 1.02
C LEU A 54 -4.07 -18.42 1.45
N ASN A 55 -5.25 -18.14 0.87
CA ASN A 55 -6.44 -18.98 0.68
C ASN A 55 -7.14 -19.61 1.90
N THR A 56 -6.49 -19.80 3.06
CA THR A 56 -7.09 -20.54 4.18
C THR A 56 -6.57 -20.17 5.58
N HIS A 57 -5.66 -19.20 5.70
CA HIS A 57 -4.95 -18.98 6.97
C HIS A 57 -5.20 -17.57 7.52
N ASN A 58 -5.80 -17.50 8.71
CA ASN A 58 -5.68 -16.31 9.53
C ASN A 58 -4.23 -16.25 10.03
N PHE A 59 -3.52 -15.23 9.59
CA PHE A 59 -2.12 -15.01 9.93
C PHE A 59 -2.06 -13.92 10.99
N ILE A 60 -1.90 -14.29 12.26
CA ILE A 60 -1.83 -13.33 13.37
C ILE A 60 -0.46 -13.42 14.02
N TYR A 61 0.25 -12.30 14.07
CA TYR A 61 1.54 -12.18 14.73
C TYR A 61 1.68 -10.78 15.35
N SER A 62 1.68 -10.69 16.68
CA SER A 62 1.68 -9.41 17.41
C SER A 62 3.08 -8.80 17.62
N GLY A 63 4.14 -9.56 17.32
CA GLY A 63 5.51 -9.07 17.43
C GLY A 63 5.84 -8.01 16.37
N TYR A 64 7.00 -7.37 16.53
CA TYR A 64 7.55 -6.49 15.52
C TYR A 64 7.90 -7.28 14.25
N VAL A 65 7.58 -6.73 13.08
CA VAL A 65 7.90 -7.28 11.76
C VAL A 65 8.75 -6.30 11.00
N SER A 66 9.85 -6.77 10.43
CA SER A 66 10.70 -6.00 9.53
C SER A 66 10.94 -6.78 8.24
N VAL A 67 10.55 -6.18 7.12
CA VAL A 67 10.69 -6.74 5.78
C VAL A 67 11.63 -5.84 4.98
N THR A 68 12.72 -6.40 4.48
CA THR A 68 13.53 -5.76 3.44
C THR A 68 13.48 -6.60 2.17
N GLN A 69 13.03 -5.99 1.07
CA GLN A 69 12.98 -6.63 -0.23
C GLN A 69 13.86 -5.86 -1.22
N THR A 70 14.71 -6.57 -1.95
CA THR A 70 15.46 -6.01 -3.07
C THR A 70 14.98 -6.64 -4.37
N LEU A 71 14.63 -5.83 -5.34
CA LEU A 71 14.16 -6.25 -6.65
C LEU A 71 15.18 -5.77 -7.69
N ASN A 72 15.93 -6.71 -8.28
CA ASN A 72 17.04 -6.45 -9.21
C ASN A 72 16.69 -6.79 -10.66
N THR A 73 15.67 -7.62 -10.86
CA THR A 73 15.29 -8.10 -12.19
C THR A 73 14.14 -7.29 -12.79
N PRO A 74 14.02 -7.23 -14.13
CA PRO A 74 12.84 -6.71 -14.81
C PRO A 74 11.57 -7.28 -14.19
N VAL A 75 10.66 -6.41 -13.72
CA VAL A 75 9.44 -6.82 -13.01
C VAL A 75 8.44 -7.37 -14.04
N ASN A 76 8.68 -8.59 -14.51
CA ASN A 76 7.73 -9.38 -15.30
C ASN A 76 6.70 -10.08 -14.41
N LYS A 77 6.81 -9.95 -13.08
CA LYS A 77 5.86 -10.43 -12.06
C LYS A 77 5.72 -9.38 -10.96
N TYR A 78 4.49 -9.10 -10.50
CA TYR A 78 4.18 -8.14 -9.42
C TYR A 78 5.21 -8.19 -8.27
N GLY A 79 5.94 -7.08 -8.06
CA GLY A 79 6.87 -6.94 -6.94
C GLY A 79 6.10 -6.57 -5.68
N VAL A 80 5.74 -7.57 -4.87
CA VAL A 80 4.93 -7.35 -3.67
C VAL A 80 5.71 -7.72 -2.42
N GLY A 81 5.79 -6.80 -1.45
CA GLY A 81 6.40 -7.06 -0.14
C GLY A 81 5.56 -8.04 0.69
N ILE A 82 4.35 -7.63 1.04
CA ILE A 82 3.36 -8.42 1.77
C ILE A 82 2.13 -8.64 0.90
N SER A 83 1.77 -9.91 0.68
CA SER A 83 0.60 -10.29 -0.13
C SER A 83 -0.44 -11.01 0.72
N ILE A 84 -1.68 -10.54 0.69
CA ILE A 84 -2.82 -11.15 1.37
C ILE A 84 -3.84 -11.53 0.30
N PHE A 85 -4.05 -12.84 0.13
CA PHE A 85 -4.94 -13.38 -0.89
C PHE A 85 -5.97 -14.29 -0.26
N ASN A 86 -7.25 -13.90 -0.29
CA ASN A 86 -8.36 -14.66 0.30
C ASN A 86 -8.05 -15.09 1.74
N SER A 87 -7.59 -14.16 2.58
CA SER A 87 -7.10 -14.43 3.95
C SER A 87 -7.18 -13.20 4.85
N ILE A 88 -7.07 -13.43 6.16
CA ILE A 88 -6.96 -12.38 7.17
C ILE A 88 -5.52 -12.35 7.67
N MET A 89 -4.93 -11.16 7.73
CA MET A 89 -3.60 -10.94 8.29
C MET A 89 -3.67 -9.83 9.35
N GLN A 90 -3.09 -10.08 10.51
CA GLN A 90 -2.87 -9.08 11.55
C GLN A 90 -1.43 -9.15 12.00
N LEU A 91 -0.70 -8.06 11.81
CA LEU A 91 0.69 -7.92 12.24
C LEU A 91 0.80 -6.83 13.32
N GLY A 92 1.77 -6.97 14.22
CA GLY A 92 2.21 -5.88 15.11
C GLY A 92 2.79 -4.70 14.32
N LYS A 93 3.61 -3.87 14.98
CA LYS A 93 4.34 -2.81 14.26
C LYS A 93 5.13 -3.46 13.10
N THR A 94 4.91 -2.96 11.89
CA THR A 94 5.45 -3.53 10.67
C THR A 94 6.24 -2.48 9.90
N ASP A 95 7.51 -2.74 9.63
CA ASP A 95 8.36 -1.92 8.78
C ASP A 95 8.67 -2.67 7.49
N VAL A 96 8.26 -2.14 6.35
CA VAL A 96 8.53 -2.70 5.01
C VAL A 96 9.39 -1.72 4.23
N VAL A 97 10.51 -2.19 3.71
CA VAL A 97 11.38 -1.45 2.79
C VAL A 97 11.56 -2.27 1.52
N ILE A 98 11.11 -1.75 0.39
CA ILE A 98 11.33 -2.34 -0.93
C ILE A 98 12.31 -1.44 -1.69
N ASN A 99 13.39 -2.02 -2.20
CA ASN A 99 14.37 -1.35 -3.02
C ASN A 99 14.33 -1.91 -4.44
N PHE A 100 14.05 -1.06 -5.42
CA PHE A 100 14.08 -1.43 -6.83
C PHE A 100 15.33 -0.86 -7.50
N ALA A 101 16.07 -1.72 -8.20
CA ALA A 101 17.32 -1.32 -8.84
C ALA A 101 17.07 -0.32 -10.00
N ASP A 102 17.89 0.74 -10.08
CA ASP A 102 17.75 1.82 -11.07
C ASP A 102 17.79 1.31 -12.53
N GLY A 103 18.45 0.17 -12.81
CA GLY A 103 18.57 -0.41 -14.15
C GLY A 103 17.46 -1.39 -14.57
N ALA A 104 16.52 -1.71 -13.70
CA ALA A 104 15.45 -2.66 -13.99
C ALA A 104 14.27 -1.96 -14.69
N THR A 105 13.84 -2.51 -15.83
CA THR A 105 12.70 -2.02 -16.63
C THR A 105 11.57 -3.04 -16.60
N GLY A 106 10.32 -2.61 -16.66
CA GLY A 106 9.19 -3.54 -16.64
C GLY A 106 7.84 -2.83 -16.67
N SER A 107 6.80 -3.55 -17.10
CA SER A 107 5.44 -3.05 -17.28
C SER A 107 4.52 -3.29 -16.06
N SER A 108 5.07 -3.70 -14.91
CA SER A 108 4.30 -4.02 -13.71
C SER A 108 4.51 -2.98 -12.61
N TYR A 109 3.52 -2.78 -11.75
CA TYR A 109 3.67 -1.97 -10.54
C TYR A 109 4.36 -2.77 -9.41
N ILE A 110 4.90 -2.04 -8.41
CA ILE A 110 5.47 -2.59 -7.16
C ILE A 110 4.59 -2.15 -6.00
N SER A 111 4.26 -3.05 -5.07
CA SER A 111 3.51 -2.70 -3.86
C SER A 111 4.10 -3.18 -2.55
N ALA A 112 4.01 -2.33 -1.51
CA ALA A 112 4.47 -2.70 -0.17
C ALA A 112 3.50 -3.72 0.45
N VAL A 113 2.21 -3.44 0.33
CA VAL A 113 1.13 -4.32 0.75
C VAL A 113 0.14 -4.48 -0.39
N ARG A 114 -0.29 -5.71 -0.64
CA ARG A 114 -1.37 -6.02 -1.57
C ARG A 114 -2.40 -6.92 -0.92
N LEU A 115 -3.66 -6.47 -0.89
CA LEU A 115 -4.81 -7.31 -0.63
C LEU A 115 -5.44 -7.65 -1.97
N LYS A 116 -5.71 -8.94 -2.21
CA LYS A 116 -6.35 -9.38 -3.44
C LYS A 116 -7.40 -10.43 -3.15
N ASN A 117 -8.56 -10.28 -3.78
CA ASN A 117 -9.50 -11.38 -3.92
C ASN A 117 -9.32 -12.05 -5.29
N GLY A 118 -9.28 -13.38 -5.30
CA GLY A 118 -9.30 -14.16 -6.52
C GLY A 118 -10.55 -15.01 -6.66
N SER A 119 -11.16 -14.90 -7.84
CA SER A 119 -12.01 -15.93 -8.44
C SER A 119 -11.17 -17.16 -8.70
N THR A 120 -11.18 -18.12 -7.77
CA THR A 120 -10.84 -19.50 -8.12
C THR A 120 -12.15 -20.27 -8.11
N GLY A 121 -12.58 -20.78 -9.26
CA GLY A 121 -13.79 -21.61 -9.39
C GLY A 121 -13.79 -22.91 -8.56
N SER A 122 -12.76 -23.13 -7.73
CA SER A 122 -12.56 -24.25 -6.83
C SER A 122 -12.61 -23.88 -5.33
N LEU A 123 -12.74 -22.60 -4.97
CA LEU A 123 -12.85 -22.21 -3.55
C LEU A 123 -14.30 -22.38 -3.07
N PRO A 124 -14.53 -22.91 -1.85
CA PRO A 124 -15.82 -22.85 -1.19
C PRO A 124 -16.33 -21.41 -1.21
N ALA A 125 -17.58 -21.19 -1.64
CA ALA A 125 -18.21 -19.86 -1.67
C ALA A 125 -18.15 -19.10 -0.32
N ALA A 126 -17.89 -19.81 0.78
CA ALA A 126 -17.71 -19.27 2.13
C ALA A 126 -16.32 -18.65 2.41
N LEU A 127 -15.25 -19.02 1.69
CA LEU A 127 -13.91 -18.43 1.82
C LEU A 127 -13.73 -17.17 0.95
N ALA A 128 -14.71 -16.86 0.10
CA ALA A 128 -14.67 -15.78 -0.88
C ALA A 128 -15.14 -14.41 -0.35
N GLN A 129 -15.36 -14.23 0.97
CA GLN A 129 -16.13 -13.08 1.46
C GLN A 129 -15.34 -12.01 2.22
N THR A 130 -14.21 -12.33 2.86
CA THR A 130 -13.47 -11.32 3.65
C THR A 130 -11.96 -11.44 3.46
N VAL A 131 -11.32 -10.33 3.09
CA VAL A 131 -9.85 -10.20 3.07
C VAL A 131 -9.49 -9.01 3.96
N THR A 132 -8.74 -9.24 5.01
CA THR A 132 -8.38 -8.17 5.95
C THR A 132 -6.89 -8.13 6.17
N ALA A 133 -6.34 -6.92 6.22
CA ALA A 133 -4.99 -6.68 6.71
C ALA A 133 -5.05 -5.63 7.82
N GLU A 134 -4.44 -5.90 8.96
CA GLU A 134 -4.25 -4.93 10.03
C GLU A 134 -2.77 -4.85 10.40
N PHE A 135 -2.26 -3.62 10.48
CA PHE A 135 -0.88 -3.33 10.87
C PHE A 135 -0.86 -2.51 12.15
N GLY A 136 0.02 -2.86 13.09
CA GLY A 136 0.13 -2.17 14.37
C GLY A 136 0.55 -0.71 14.25
N ALA A 137 0.34 0.07 15.32
CA ALA A 137 0.71 1.49 15.36
C ALA A 137 2.21 1.71 15.08
N GLY A 138 2.52 2.81 14.40
CA GLY A 138 3.88 3.20 14.02
C GLY A 138 4.47 2.39 12.87
N SER A 139 3.66 1.66 12.10
CA SER A 139 4.10 0.89 10.94
C SER A 139 4.59 1.80 9.81
N THR A 140 5.61 1.36 9.08
CA THR A 140 6.20 2.11 7.97
C THR A 140 6.26 1.27 6.69
N PHE A 141 5.90 1.86 5.56
CA PHE A 141 5.93 1.22 4.25
C PHE A 141 6.67 2.11 3.27
N ILE A 142 7.89 1.71 2.91
CA ILE A 142 8.79 2.48 2.07
C ILE A 142 9.08 1.72 0.79
N ILE A 143 8.86 2.36 -0.36
CA ILE A 143 9.26 1.82 -1.67
C ILE A 143 10.20 2.82 -2.33
N ASN A 144 11.42 2.38 -2.60
CA ASN A 144 12.43 3.13 -3.33
C ASN A 144 12.42 2.64 -4.79
N GLY A 145 11.76 3.39 -5.66
CA GLY A 145 11.68 3.12 -7.10
C GLY A 145 12.82 3.76 -7.90
N ASN A 146 12.56 3.96 -9.19
CA ASN A 146 13.53 4.48 -10.16
C ASN A 146 12.95 5.52 -11.15
N ASN A 147 11.82 6.16 -10.80
CA ASN A 147 11.05 7.12 -11.60
C ASN A 147 10.32 6.55 -12.82
N HIS A 148 10.51 5.28 -13.16
CA HIS A 148 9.93 4.66 -14.36
C HIS A 148 8.86 3.61 -14.06
N VAL A 149 8.77 3.17 -12.80
CA VAL A 149 7.84 2.14 -12.36
C VAL A 149 6.74 2.74 -11.48
N GLU A 150 5.51 2.28 -11.69
CA GLU A 150 4.38 2.59 -10.83
C GLU A 150 4.59 1.93 -9.45
N LEU A 151 4.50 2.75 -8.40
CA LEU A 151 4.63 2.31 -7.02
C LEU A 151 3.30 2.46 -6.31
N ILE A 152 2.89 1.46 -5.54
CA ILE A 152 1.67 1.49 -4.75
C ILE A 152 1.99 1.15 -3.30
N GLY A 153 1.75 2.05 -2.35
CA GLY A 153 2.05 1.76 -0.95
C GLY A 153 1.16 0.63 -0.41
N ILE A 154 -0.13 0.93 -0.28
CA ILE A 154 -1.16 -0.03 0.10
C ILE A 154 -2.12 -0.21 -1.07
N ASP A 155 -2.16 -1.41 -1.63
CA ASP A 155 -2.98 -1.78 -2.77
C ASP A 155 -4.11 -2.73 -2.35
N ILE A 156 -5.35 -2.38 -2.63
CA ILE A 156 -6.50 -3.29 -2.48
C ILE A 156 -7.11 -3.57 -3.85
N GLU A 157 -6.85 -4.76 -4.37
CA GLU A 157 -7.43 -5.27 -5.63
C GLU A 157 -8.67 -6.13 -5.35
N ALA A 158 -9.84 -5.50 -5.28
CA ALA A 158 -11.09 -6.23 -5.02
C ALA A 158 -11.64 -7.02 -6.22
N GLY A 159 -11.17 -6.71 -7.44
CA GLY A 159 -11.63 -7.37 -8.67
C GLY A 159 -12.96 -6.81 -9.21
N LEU A 160 -13.22 -7.03 -10.50
CA LEU A 160 -14.40 -6.48 -11.17
C LEU A 160 -15.68 -7.15 -10.67
N TYR A 161 -16.69 -6.33 -10.36
CA TYR A 161 -18.05 -6.75 -10.11
C TYR A 161 -18.65 -7.42 -11.36
N THR A 162 -19.19 -8.62 -11.19
CA THR A 162 -20.23 -9.14 -12.08
C THR A 162 -21.45 -9.50 -11.23
N PRO A 163 -22.68 -9.47 -11.77
CA PRO A 163 -23.89 -9.85 -11.03
C PRO A 163 -23.87 -11.27 -10.43
N ALA A 164 -22.94 -12.12 -10.85
CA ALA A 164 -22.73 -13.48 -10.34
C ALA A 164 -21.67 -13.56 -9.21
N LEU A 165 -20.95 -12.47 -8.92
CA LEU A 165 -19.84 -12.39 -7.98
C LEU A 165 -20.24 -11.51 -6.78
N LEU A 166 -20.21 -12.11 -5.58
CA LEU A 166 -20.35 -11.39 -4.31
C LEU A 166 -19.28 -10.30 -4.21
N LEU A 167 -19.66 -9.12 -3.71
CA LEU A 167 -18.69 -8.08 -3.34
C LEU A 167 -17.90 -8.59 -2.13
N PRO A 168 -16.59 -8.79 -2.23
CA PRO A 168 -15.82 -9.14 -1.05
C PRO A 168 -15.69 -7.94 -0.13
N ASP A 169 -15.80 -8.20 1.16
CA ASP A 169 -15.45 -7.24 2.20
C ASP A 169 -13.93 -7.24 2.35
N MET A 170 -13.25 -6.32 1.65
CA MET A 170 -11.81 -6.20 1.71
C MET A 170 -11.42 -4.94 2.43
N THR A 171 -10.79 -5.09 3.61
CA THR A 171 -10.41 -3.94 4.43
C THR A 171 -8.94 -3.98 4.84
N ALA A 172 -8.21 -2.90 4.58
CA ALA A 172 -6.91 -2.65 5.20
C ALA A 172 -7.09 -1.64 6.36
N PHE A 173 -6.62 -1.99 7.55
CA PHE A 173 -6.59 -1.15 8.74
C PHE A 173 -5.16 -0.65 8.99
N LEU A 174 -4.97 0.65 8.89
CA LEU A 174 -3.72 1.33 9.21
C LEU A 174 -3.88 2.03 10.57
N ASN A 175 -3.27 1.46 11.61
CA ASN A 175 -3.34 2.03 12.96
C ASN A 175 -2.51 3.32 13.09
N GLU A 176 -2.50 3.88 14.30
CA GLU A 176 -1.97 5.21 14.58
C GLU A 176 -0.52 5.37 14.11
N ASN A 177 -0.17 6.56 13.61
CA ASN A 177 1.18 6.92 13.16
C ASN A 177 1.73 6.04 12.01
N THR A 178 0.85 5.47 11.18
CA THR A 178 1.29 4.73 9.99
C THR A 178 1.88 5.68 8.95
N THR A 179 3.04 5.34 8.41
CA THR A 179 3.71 6.11 7.34
C THR A 179 3.84 5.29 6.06
N VAL A 180 3.46 5.86 4.93
CA VAL A 180 3.70 5.33 3.58
C VAL A 180 4.59 6.31 2.83
N THR A 181 5.71 5.85 2.27
CA THR A 181 6.64 6.68 1.50
C THR A 181 7.02 6.01 0.20
N LEU A 182 6.77 6.69 -0.92
CA LEU A 182 7.16 6.28 -2.26
C LEU A 182 8.23 7.25 -2.75
N ASN A 183 9.44 6.76 -2.97
CA ASN A 183 10.56 7.55 -3.49
C ASN A 183 10.81 7.20 -4.95
N LYS A 184 11.14 8.21 -5.75
CA LYS A 184 11.33 8.06 -7.19
C LYS A 184 10.14 7.36 -7.85
N ALA A 185 8.94 7.82 -7.52
CA ALA A 185 7.70 7.26 -8.00
C ALA A 185 7.51 7.58 -9.49
N GLY A 186 7.19 6.55 -10.28
CA GLY A 186 6.83 6.71 -11.69
C GLY A 186 5.37 7.10 -11.89
N ASN A 187 4.95 7.24 -13.14
CA ASN A 187 3.59 7.60 -13.50
C ASN A 187 2.55 6.63 -12.89
N SER A 188 1.42 7.21 -12.48
CA SER A 188 0.27 6.54 -11.85
C SER A 188 0.49 6.04 -10.43
N SER A 189 1.67 6.24 -9.83
CA SER A 189 1.95 5.78 -8.46
C SER A 189 0.96 6.36 -7.43
N VAL A 190 0.61 5.54 -6.43
CA VAL A 190 -0.41 5.88 -5.42
C VAL A 190 0.07 5.49 -4.02
N GLY A 191 0.03 6.41 -3.05
CA GLY A 191 0.29 6.06 -1.66
C GLY A 191 -0.70 5.02 -1.11
N LEU A 192 -2.00 5.35 -1.14
CA LEU A 192 -3.09 4.46 -0.75
C LEU A 192 -4.06 4.25 -1.91
N TYR A 193 -4.20 3.01 -2.39
CA TYR A 193 -5.06 2.69 -3.50
C TYR A 193 -6.16 1.69 -3.12
N SER A 194 -7.40 2.17 -3.12
CA SER A 194 -8.57 1.30 -3.04
C SER A 194 -9.14 1.11 -4.44
N TYR A 195 -8.82 -0.03 -5.06
CA TYR A 195 -9.27 -0.34 -6.42
C TYR A 195 -10.66 -0.97 -6.40
N ILE A 196 -11.62 -0.30 -7.06
CA ILE A 196 -12.97 -0.79 -7.41
C ILE A 196 -13.82 -1.31 -6.24
N SER A 197 -15.00 -1.84 -6.58
CA SER A 197 -16.04 -2.23 -5.62
C SER A 197 -15.57 -3.30 -4.64
N GLY A 198 -15.73 -3.05 -3.33
CA GLY A 198 -15.40 -3.99 -2.26
C GLY A 198 -14.08 -3.68 -1.54
N GLY A 199 -13.23 -2.82 -2.09
CA GLY A 199 -12.03 -2.35 -1.42
C GLY A 199 -12.31 -1.22 -0.42
N LYS A 200 -11.72 -1.31 0.77
CA LYS A 200 -11.77 -0.29 1.81
C LYS A 200 -10.42 -0.12 2.52
N ILE A 201 -9.96 1.11 2.67
CA ILE A 201 -8.84 1.45 3.55
C ILE A 201 -9.38 2.30 4.71
N LYS A 202 -9.07 1.90 5.94
CA LYS A 202 -9.39 2.64 7.16
C LYS A 202 -8.10 3.06 7.85
N THR A 203 -8.01 4.34 8.21
CA THR A 203 -6.79 4.90 8.83
C THR A 203 -7.12 5.61 10.13
N LYS A 204 -6.25 5.44 11.12
CA LYS A 204 -6.32 6.14 12.40
C LYS A 204 -5.44 7.39 12.43
N ASP A 205 -5.28 7.97 13.62
CA ASP A 205 -4.61 9.25 13.83
C ASP A 205 -3.13 9.22 13.43
N GLY A 206 -2.65 10.29 12.80
CA GLY A 206 -1.25 10.43 12.43
C GLY A 206 -0.84 9.71 11.15
N LEU A 207 -1.77 9.44 10.22
CA LEU A 207 -1.40 8.93 8.89
C LEU A 207 -0.47 9.92 8.18
N LEU A 208 0.65 9.44 7.67
CA LEU A 208 1.55 10.20 6.80
C LEU A 208 1.75 9.47 5.46
N VAL A 209 1.45 10.14 4.36
CA VAL A 209 1.72 9.64 3.00
C VAL A 209 2.66 10.60 2.29
N ASN A 210 3.83 10.11 1.87
CA ASN A 210 4.79 10.88 1.07
C ASN A 210 4.93 10.21 -0.30
N VAL A 211 4.75 10.97 -1.38
CA VAL A 211 4.96 10.49 -2.76
C VAL A 211 5.88 11.46 -3.47
N ASN A 212 7.11 11.00 -3.72
CA ASN A 212 8.20 11.81 -4.26
C ASN A 212 8.57 11.29 -5.65
N THR A 213 8.71 12.18 -6.62
CA THR A 213 9.14 11.85 -7.98
C THR A 213 10.23 12.81 -8.44
N ASP A 214 11.24 12.35 -9.18
CA ASP A 214 12.28 13.23 -9.71
C ASP A 214 12.00 13.70 -11.14
N ASN A 215 11.04 13.05 -11.83
CA ASN A 215 10.78 13.25 -13.26
C ASN A 215 9.39 13.82 -13.55
N HIS A 216 8.78 14.48 -12.57
CA HIS A 216 7.45 15.08 -12.70
C HIS A 216 6.40 14.05 -13.15
N SER A 217 6.44 12.84 -12.59
CA SER A 217 5.41 11.85 -12.85
C SER A 217 4.05 12.31 -12.31
N THR A 218 2.98 11.94 -13.00
CA THR A 218 1.60 12.11 -12.50
C THR A 218 1.37 11.08 -11.39
N VAL A 219 1.21 11.55 -10.15
CA VAL A 219 1.12 10.69 -8.96
C VAL A 219 -0.02 11.09 -8.03
N TYR A 220 -0.37 10.17 -7.12
CA TYR A 220 -1.52 10.32 -6.22
C TYR A 220 -1.14 10.01 -4.78
N GLY A 221 -1.58 10.84 -3.83
CA GLY A 221 -1.44 10.49 -2.41
C GLY A 221 -2.40 9.37 -2.03
N ILE A 222 -3.69 9.63 -2.25
CA ILE A 222 -4.78 8.69 -2.01
C ILE A 222 -5.65 8.61 -3.27
N ARG A 223 -6.00 7.39 -3.68
CA ARG A 223 -6.94 7.18 -4.79
C ARG A 223 -8.00 6.16 -4.40
N ALA A 224 -9.25 6.58 -4.45
CA ALA A 224 -10.43 5.72 -4.38
C ALA A 224 -11.01 5.55 -5.79
N GLN A 225 -11.01 4.32 -6.31
CA GLN A 225 -11.42 4.05 -7.68
C GLN A 225 -12.81 3.41 -7.73
N GLY A 226 -13.73 4.03 -8.45
CA GLY A 226 -15.01 3.46 -8.85
C GLY A 226 -14.97 2.84 -10.25
N ILE A 227 -16.13 2.63 -10.86
CA ILE A 227 -16.25 2.12 -12.24
C ILE A 227 -17.15 3.04 -13.09
N SER A 228 -17.07 2.91 -14.42
CA SER A 228 -17.80 3.75 -15.38
C SER A 228 -19.24 3.30 -15.62
N THR A 229 -19.59 2.08 -15.21
CA THR A 229 -20.95 1.51 -15.31
C THR A 229 -21.72 1.79 -14.01
N PRO A 230 -23.06 1.84 -14.04
CA PRO A 230 -23.86 2.30 -12.90
C PRO A 230 -23.85 1.26 -11.78
N THR A 231 -22.83 1.31 -10.93
CA THR A 231 -22.81 0.69 -9.62
C THR A 231 -22.50 1.75 -8.58
N THR A 232 -23.25 1.79 -7.49
CA THR A 232 -23.06 2.74 -6.39
C THR A 232 -21.88 2.39 -5.48
N VAL A 233 -21.20 1.27 -5.72
CA VAL A 233 -20.12 0.75 -4.88
C VAL A 233 -18.81 0.79 -5.64
N GLY A 234 -17.85 1.58 -5.18
CA GLY A 234 -16.47 1.59 -5.65
C GLY A 234 -15.51 1.41 -4.48
N GLY A 235 -14.25 1.78 -4.69
CA GLY A 235 -13.23 1.79 -3.63
C GLY A 235 -13.51 2.88 -2.62
N VAL A 236 -13.22 2.61 -1.36
CA VAL A 236 -13.49 3.51 -0.23
C VAL A 236 -12.22 3.75 0.57
N VAL A 237 -11.95 5.01 0.94
CA VAL A 237 -10.91 5.36 1.92
C VAL A 237 -11.52 6.20 3.03
N GLU A 238 -11.43 5.72 4.27
CA GLU A 238 -11.96 6.37 5.47
C GLU A 238 -10.79 6.88 6.33
N LEU A 239 -10.64 8.21 6.37
CA LEU A 239 -9.64 8.91 7.19
C LEU A 239 -10.27 9.25 8.56
N GLU A 240 -10.21 8.31 9.51
CA GLU A 240 -10.86 8.46 10.81
C GLU A 240 -10.07 9.39 11.76
N GLY A 241 -8.75 9.48 11.57
CA GLY A 241 -7.85 10.36 12.33
C GLY A 241 -7.21 11.48 11.49
N THR A 242 -6.25 12.20 12.07
CA THR A 242 -5.46 13.21 11.34
C THR A 242 -4.62 12.55 10.25
N SER A 243 -4.54 13.22 9.10
CA SER A 243 -3.81 12.71 7.93
C SER A 243 -2.99 13.82 7.26
N THR A 244 -1.75 13.51 6.90
CA THR A 244 -0.89 14.38 6.10
C THR A 244 -0.48 13.68 4.82
N ILE A 245 -0.71 14.33 3.68
CA ILE A 245 -0.36 13.84 2.35
C ILE A 245 0.61 14.84 1.73
N ASN A 246 1.82 14.39 1.43
CA ASN A 246 2.83 15.18 0.75
C ASN A 246 3.11 14.56 -0.63
N ILE A 247 3.00 15.38 -1.66
CA ILE A 247 3.45 15.07 -3.01
C ILE A 247 4.57 16.05 -3.34
N VAL A 248 5.75 15.51 -3.64
CA VAL A 248 6.93 16.30 -3.99
C VAL A 248 7.27 16.08 -5.45
N ASN A 249 7.35 17.21 -6.15
CA ASN A 249 7.76 17.30 -7.54
C ASN A 249 6.82 16.60 -8.53
N GLY A 250 5.52 16.51 -8.22
CA GLY A 250 4.52 15.88 -9.07
C GLY A 250 4.32 16.60 -10.42
N GLY A 251 3.99 15.86 -11.47
CA GLY A 251 3.63 16.41 -12.79
C GLY A 251 2.17 16.81 -12.91
N THR A 252 1.78 17.16 -14.14
CA THR A 252 0.39 17.48 -14.50
C THR A 252 -0.56 16.35 -14.08
N GLY A 253 -1.66 16.70 -13.41
CA GLY A 253 -2.66 15.76 -12.92
C GLY A 253 -2.35 15.18 -11.55
N SER A 254 -1.18 15.46 -10.96
CA SER A 254 -0.84 14.95 -9.64
C SER A 254 -1.83 15.48 -8.61
N THR A 255 -2.40 14.57 -7.81
CA THR A 255 -3.53 14.88 -6.93
C THR A 255 -3.27 14.34 -5.54
N GLY A 256 -3.42 15.18 -4.51
CA GLY A 256 -3.34 14.74 -3.11
C GLY A 256 -4.34 13.62 -2.80
N ILE A 257 -5.63 13.88 -3.01
CA ILE A 257 -6.71 12.90 -2.83
C ILE A 257 -7.63 12.90 -4.05
N LEU A 258 -7.75 11.74 -4.68
CA LEU A 258 -8.57 11.50 -5.87
C LEU A 258 -9.70 10.50 -5.58
N ALA A 259 -10.95 10.95 -5.72
CA ALA A 259 -12.11 10.07 -5.81
C ALA A 259 -12.51 9.95 -7.29
N HIS A 260 -12.09 8.88 -7.94
CA HIS A 260 -12.19 8.71 -9.40
C HIS A 260 -13.32 7.75 -9.76
N GLN A 261 -14.18 8.16 -10.69
CA GLN A 261 -15.36 7.43 -11.20
C GLN A 261 -16.46 7.19 -10.16
N ILE A 262 -17.62 6.78 -10.65
CA ILE A 262 -18.83 6.56 -9.84
C ILE A 262 -18.57 5.45 -8.82
N GLY A 263 -18.95 5.71 -7.57
CA GLY A 263 -18.77 4.79 -6.43
C GLY A 263 -17.44 4.96 -5.69
N GLY A 264 -16.42 5.62 -6.27
CA GLY A 264 -15.19 5.95 -5.55
C GLY A 264 -15.46 6.98 -4.45
N LYS A 265 -15.09 6.68 -3.20
CA LYS A 265 -15.40 7.54 -2.04
C LYS A 265 -14.19 7.74 -1.13
N VAL A 266 -13.96 8.98 -0.71
CA VAL A 266 -13.03 9.31 0.39
C VAL A 266 -13.75 10.12 1.44
N THR A 267 -13.67 9.71 2.71
CA THR A 267 -14.22 10.45 3.85
C THR A 267 -13.12 10.86 4.82
N ALA A 268 -13.36 11.94 5.58
CA ALA A 268 -12.48 12.34 6.66
C ALA A 268 -13.26 12.86 7.88
N LEU A 269 -12.84 12.43 9.08
CA LEU A 269 -13.44 12.83 10.36
C LEU A 269 -12.62 13.89 11.11
N LYS A 270 -11.32 13.96 10.85
CA LYS A 270 -10.38 14.88 11.51
C LYS A 270 -9.61 15.68 10.46
N ARG A 271 -8.56 16.39 10.89
CA ARG A 271 -7.79 17.27 10.01
C ARG A 271 -7.11 16.49 8.89
N VAL A 272 -7.26 16.98 7.66
CA VAL A 272 -6.49 16.53 6.50
C VAL A 272 -5.59 17.66 6.03
N THR A 273 -4.30 17.40 5.90
CA THR A 273 -3.31 18.33 5.34
C THR A 273 -2.75 17.76 4.06
N ILE A 274 -2.78 18.54 2.98
CA ILE A 274 -2.27 18.16 1.67
C ILE A 274 -1.25 19.19 1.23
N ASN A 275 -0.03 18.76 0.95
CA ASN A 275 1.01 19.57 0.33
C ASN A 275 1.36 18.92 -1.01
N ASN A 276 1.07 19.59 -2.12
CA ASN A 276 1.41 19.09 -3.45
C ASN A 276 2.27 20.16 -4.14
N THR A 277 3.53 19.83 -4.36
CA THR A 277 4.54 20.78 -4.82
C THR A 277 5.17 20.30 -6.11
N THR A 278 5.57 21.23 -6.96
CA THR A 278 6.29 20.91 -8.20
C THR A 278 7.30 21.98 -8.59
N THR A 279 8.36 21.54 -9.25
CA THR A 279 9.30 22.47 -9.92
C THR A 279 8.95 22.70 -11.39
N ASP A 280 8.03 21.89 -11.96
CA ASP A 280 7.53 22.08 -13.31
C ASP A 280 6.51 23.23 -13.34
N SER A 281 6.91 24.37 -13.91
CA SER A 281 6.05 25.57 -14.01
C SER A 281 4.78 25.38 -14.83
N THR A 282 4.70 24.32 -15.64
CA THR A 282 3.55 24.03 -16.51
C THR A 282 2.59 23.01 -15.90
N ALA A 283 3.00 22.31 -14.84
CA ALA A 283 2.21 21.25 -14.25
C ALA A 283 0.91 21.77 -13.61
N MET A 284 -0.22 21.13 -13.92
CA MET A 284 -1.47 21.36 -13.20
C MET A 284 -1.59 20.44 -12.00
N LEU A 285 -1.58 20.99 -10.79
CA LEU A 285 -1.66 20.24 -9.54
C LEU A 285 -3.05 20.31 -8.92
N TYR A 286 -3.43 19.25 -8.21
CA TYR A 286 -4.70 19.17 -7.48
C TYR A 286 -4.47 18.80 -6.02
N GLY A 287 -5.22 19.43 -5.12
CA GLY A 287 -5.29 19.01 -3.71
C GLY A 287 -6.30 17.88 -3.55
N LEU A 288 -7.55 18.19 -3.87
CA LEU A 288 -8.68 17.27 -3.91
C LEU A 288 -9.25 17.24 -5.33
N TRP A 289 -9.59 16.06 -5.83
CA TRP A 289 -10.30 15.94 -7.10
C TRP A 289 -11.31 14.81 -7.06
N ALA A 290 -12.59 15.15 -7.27
CA ALA A 290 -13.67 14.18 -7.42
C ALA A 290 -14.06 14.10 -8.91
N SER A 291 -13.54 13.10 -9.62
CA SER A 291 -13.86 12.87 -11.02
C SER A 291 -15.02 11.88 -11.13
N LYS A 292 -16.23 12.33 -10.78
CA LYS A 292 -17.48 11.55 -10.60
C LYS A 292 -17.56 10.70 -9.31
N GLY A 293 -16.50 10.66 -8.51
CA GLY A 293 -16.53 10.08 -7.17
C GLY A 293 -17.05 11.07 -6.12
N VAL A 294 -16.90 10.72 -4.84
CA VAL A 294 -17.33 11.54 -3.69
C VAL A 294 -16.16 11.77 -2.74
N ILE A 295 -15.94 13.03 -2.36
CA ILE A 295 -15.06 13.42 -1.25
C ILE A 295 -15.95 14.11 -0.22
N ASP A 296 -16.01 13.56 0.99
CA ASP A 296 -16.93 14.00 2.06
C ASP A 296 -16.17 14.15 3.38
N PHE A 297 -15.72 15.37 3.65
CA PHE A 297 -14.85 15.70 4.78
C PHE A 297 -15.63 16.52 5.81
N SER A 298 -15.71 15.98 7.03
CA SER A 298 -16.30 16.67 8.18
C SER A 298 -15.27 17.43 9.02
N GLY A 299 -13.99 17.07 8.91
CA GLY A 299 -12.87 17.73 9.58
C GLY A 299 -12.25 18.88 8.76
N PRO A 300 -11.43 19.74 9.39
CA PRO A 300 -10.78 20.85 8.71
C PRO A 300 -9.77 20.34 7.68
N THR A 301 -9.69 21.00 6.52
CA THR A 301 -8.78 20.61 5.45
C THR A 301 -7.88 21.77 5.06
N ALA A 302 -6.57 21.54 5.02
CA ALA A 302 -5.56 22.50 4.59
C ALA A 302 -4.88 21.98 3.33
N ILE A 303 -4.83 22.80 2.27
CA ILE A 303 -4.25 22.45 0.99
C ILE A 303 -3.21 23.51 0.61
N THR A 304 -1.98 23.06 0.39
CA THR A 304 -0.90 23.85 -0.17
C THR A 304 -0.56 23.28 -1.55
N LEU A 305 -0.77 24.09 -2.59
CA LEU A 305 -0.29 23.81 -3.94
C LEU A 305 0.82 24.81 -4.26
N ASP A 306 2.02 24.32 -4.51
CA ASP A 306 3.17 25.18 -4.78
C ASP A 306 3.95 24.79 -6.04
N GLY A 307 4.43 25.80 -6.77
CA GLY A 307 4.85 25.66 -8.16
C GLY A 307 3.70 25.36 -9.14
N GLY A 308 4.04 25.17 -10.42
CA GLY A 308 3.09 24.83 -11.48
C GLY A 308 2.03 25.89 -11.82
N MET A 309 1.08 25.51 -12.68
CA MET A 309 -0.15 26.25 -12.95
C MET A 309 -1.22 25.93 -11.90
N ARG A 310 -1.72 26.96 -11.22
CA ARG A 310 -2.65 26.83 -10.10
C ARG A 310 -4.10 26.86 -10.59
N THR A 311 -4.87 25.78 -10.38
CA THR A 311 -6.33 25.78 -10.54
C THR A 311 -7.01 25.38 -9.23
N LEU A 312 -7.57 26.37 -8.55
CA LEU A 312 -8.54 26.15 -7.47
C LEU A 312 -9.90 25.90 -8.12
N LEU A 313 -10.37 24.65 -8.15
CA LEU A 313 -11.77 24.40 -8.49
C LEU A 313 -12.62 24.74 -7.24
N PRO A 314 -13.64 25.60 -7.35
CA PRO A 314 -14.51 25.91 -6.23
C PRO A 314 -15.33 24.68 -5.85
N LEU A 315 -15.47 24.43 -4.55
CA LEU A 315 -16.53 23.58 -4.01
C LEU A 315 -17.86 24.08 -4.59
N GLN A 316 -18.57 23.24 -5.35
CA GLN A 316 -19.92 23.57 -5.78
C GLN A 316 -20.77 23.81 -4.53
N PRO A 317 -21.43 24.97 -4.37
CA PRO A 317 -22.40 25.14 -3.31
C PRO A 317 -23.55 24.14 -3.51
N PRO A 318 -24.20 23.68 -2.43
CA PRO A 318 -25.36 22.80 -2.54
C PRO A 318 -26.40 23.46 -3.45
N GLN A 319 -26.89 22.72 -4.44
CA GLN A 319 -28.03 23.13 -5.23
C GLN A 319 -29.20 23.35 -4.25
N GLN A 320 -29.64 24.60 -4.11
CA GLN A 320 -30.92 24.86 -3.47
C GLN A 320 -32.00 24.29 -4.39
N GLU A 321 -32.72 23.29 -3.90
CA GLU A 321 -33.95 22.80 -4.52
C GLU A 321 -34.92 23.98 -4.66
N GLN A 322 -35.36 24.23 -5.89
CA GLN A 322 -36.58 25.00 -6.19
C GLN A 322 -37.75 24.05 -6.31
#